data_AF-A0A662W7G3-F1
#
_entry.id   AF-A0A662W7G3-F1
#
_cell.length_a   1.000
_cell.length_b   1.000
_cell.length_c   1.000
_cell.angle_alpha   90.00
_cell.angle_beta   90.00
_cell.angle_gamma   90.00
#
_symmetry.space_group_name_H-M   'P 1'
#
loop_
_entity.id
_entity.type
_entity.pdbx_description
1 polymer ?
#
loop_
_entity_poly.entity_id
_entity_poly.type
_entity_poly.pdbx_seq_one_letter_code
_entity_poly.pdbx_strand_id
1 'polypeptide(L)'
;MSFPQSFCARHGSRVSRETEIKQLNLCDQCAQELITKAFNGNPPIKIGEEIQAQCQFCLEEKLVKPRSWQLCTICSRVVEGYGISKAGMKYLLKKLPRHQDIELKITDPVKPMSYKQHQKASRSKKVEPDLAGIYRKNDQRLFLIEIKTGPSAIQDMKEFQLDIGDCKHILRFFKRYKLPTYVFHIQVVKEQETIIPKDAWWVDVFEMHKYCKDIRIRPREYRAAAYYEPRMFRHISEFPVEPKFFLEKVKRVKQEVPRLIAIRDNPRVKG
;
A
#
# COMPACT_ATOMS: atom_id res chain seq x y z
N MET A 1 -18.51 16.37 23.34
CA MET A 1 -17.46 15.82 24.22
C MET A 1 -16.10 16.22 23.67
N SER A 2 -15.33 17.01 24.41
CA SER A 2 -13.96 17.39 24.04
C SER A 2 -13.00 16.28 24.43
N PHE A 3 -12.38 15.61 23.45
CA PHE A 3 -11.31 14.66 23.71
C PHE A 3 -10.13 15.38 24.39
N PRO A 4 -9.51 14.81 25.43
CA PRO A 4 -8.30 15.39 26.02
C PRO A 4 -7.21 15.47 24.94
N GLN A 5 -6.67 16.68 24.75
CA GLN A 5 -5.63 16.92 23.75
C GLN A 5 -4.34 16.18 24.14
N SER A 6 -3.84 15.32 23.26
CA SER A 6 -2.64 14.53 23.51
C SER A 6 -1.59 14.71 22.41
N PHE A 7 -0.31 14.62 22.73
CA PHE A 7 0.78 14.90 21.77
C PHE A 7 1.00 13.72 20.82
N CYS A 8 1.22 13.99 19.53
CA CYS A 8 1.60 12.97 18.56
C CYS A 8 2.93 13.31 17.89
N ALA A 9 3.94 12.44 18.05
CA ALA A 9 5.30 12.66 17.54
C ALA A 9 5.34 12.95 16.01
N ARG A 10 4.55 12.22 15.22
CA ARG A 10 4.45 12.43 13.76
C ARG A 10 3.70 13.72 13.35
N HIS A 11 2.76 14.19 14.15
CA HIS A 11 2.15 15.51 13.94
C HIS A 11 3.10 16.65 14.39
N GLY A 12 3.90 16.39 15.43
CA GLY A 12 4.72 17.41 16.10
C GLY A 12 3.89 18.38 16.94
N SER A 13 2.65 18.01 17.29
CA SER A 13 1.72 18.87 18.01
C SER A 13 0.73 18.05 18.84
N ARG A 14 -0.01 18.74 19.71
CA ARG A 14 -1.23 18.19 20.31
C ARG A 14 -2.26 17.89 19.21
N VAL A 15 -3.00 16.81 19.40
CA VAL A 15 -4.09 16.37 18.52
C VAL A 15 -5.34 16.13 19.37
N SER A 16 -6.51 16.36 18.77
CA SER A 16 -7.81 16.08 19.39
C SER A 16 -8.21 14.60 19.36
N ARG A 17 -7.32 13.72 18.87
CA ARG A 17 -7.55 12.28 18.79
C ARG A 17 -6.84 11.59 19.94
N GLU A 18 -7.34 10.42 20.32
CA GLU A 18 -6.64 9.55 21.24
C GLU A 18 -5.25 9.21 20.68
N THR A 19 -4.28 9.21 21.59
CA THR A 19 -2.92 8.77 21.32
C THR A 19 -2.58 7.65 22.28
N GLU A 20 -1.70 6.79 21.82
CA GLU A 20 -1.22 5.64 22.55
C GLU A 20 0.30 5.56 22.43
N ILE A 21 0.92 4.91 23.40
CA ILE A 21 2.34 4.59 23.34
C ILE A 21 2.50 3.40 22.41
N LYS A 22 3.20 3.60 21.30
CA LYS A 22 3.55 2.54 20.36
C LYS A 22 5.02 2.21 20.45
N GLN A 23 5.30 0.95 20.73
CA GLN A 23 6.64 0.38 20.74
C GLN A 23 6.94 -0.23 19.36
N LEU A 24 8.14 0.07 18.85
CA LEU A 24 8.66 -0.48 17.60
C LEU A 24 10.06 -1.06 17.84
N ASN A 25 10.31 -2.26 17.32
CA ASN A 25 11.64 -2.87 17.33
C ASN A 25 12.42 -2.36 16.13
N LEU A 26 13.39 -1.48 16.38
CA LEU A 26 14.13 -0.79 15.32
C LEU A 26 15.64 -0.89 15.56
N CYS A 27 16.43 -0.96 14.49
CA CYS A 27 17.86 -0.66 14.60
C CYS A 27 18.08 0.85 14.64
N ASP A 28 19.26 1.27 15.10
CA ASP A 28 19.59 2.67 15.33
C ASP A 28 19.44 3.52 14.06
N GLN A 29 19.90 3.02 12.91
CA GLN A 29 19.74 3.69 11.63
C GLN A 29 18.26 3.95 11.26
N CYS A 30 17.40 2.93 11.39
CA CYS A 30 15.98 3.07 11.06
C CYS A 30 15.24 3.96 12.06
N ALA A 31 15.61 3.91 13.35
CA ALA A 31 15.08 4.82 14.35
C ALA A 31 15.44 6.27 14.02
N GLN A 32 16.70 6.53 13.68
CA GLN A 32 17.15 7.87 13.30
C GLN A 32 16.46 8.38 12.04
N GLU A 33 16.24 7.50 11.06
CA GLU A 33 15.48 7.86 9.86
C GLU A 33 14.03 8.24 10.18
N LEU A 34 13.34 7.49 11.04
CA LEU A 34 11.98 7.83 11.46
C LEU A 34 11.94 9.14 12.25
N ILE A 35 12.88 9.36 13.17
CA ILE A 35 12.98 10.60 13.95
C ILE A 35 13.09 11.80 13.01
N THR A 36 14.05 11.76 12.09
CA THR A 36 14.37 12.87 11.18
C THR A 36 13.29 13.10 10.13
N LYS A 37 12.78 12.03 9.49
CA LYS A 37 11.89 12.16 8.32
C LYS A 37 10.41 12.08 8.66
N ALA A 38 10.02 11.32 9.69
CA ALA A 38 8.60 11.08 10.00
C ALA A 38 8.14 11.72 11.30
N PHE A 39 8.98 11.81 12.34
CA PHE A 39 8.60 12.26 13.68
C PHE A 39 9.02 13.69 13.99
N ASN A 40 9.37 14.51 13.00
CA ASN A 40 9.71 15.92 13.17
C ASN A 40 10.82 16.15 14.23
N GLY A 41 11.81 15.25 14.28
CA GLY A 41 12.90 15.32 15.26
C GLY A 41 12.57 14.82 16.66
N ASN A 42 11.33 14.35 16.93
CA ASN A 42 10.94 13.90 18.26
C ASN A 42 11.61 12.54 18.60
N PRO A 43 12.43 12.48 19.68
CA PRO A 43 13.06 11.24 20.12
C PRO A 43 12.02 10.27 20.73
N PRO A 44 12.35 8.98 20.89
CA PRO A 44 11.51 8.05 21.61
C PRO A 44 11.37 8.45 23.08
N ILE A 45 10.20 8.23 23.67
CA ILE A 45 9.94 8.47 25.11
C ILE A 45 10.54 7.40 26.00
N LYS A 46 10.77 6.20 25.46
CA LYS A 46 11.41 5.08 26.13
C LYS A 46 12.22 4.29 25.11
N ILE A 47 13.43 3.89 25.51
CA ILE A 47 14.29 2.96 24.79
C ILE A 47 14.53 1.77 25.71
N GLY A 48 14.20 0.57 25.23
CA GLY A 48 14.47 -0.68 25.93
C GLY A 48 15.87 -1.21 25.67
N GLU A 49 16.19 -2.32 26.33
CA GLU A 49 17.44 -3.05 26.10
C GLU A 49 17.51 -3.63 24.69
N GLU A 50 18.73 -3.89 24.25
CA GLU A 50 18.98 -4.46 22.94
C GLU A 50 18.59 -5.94 22.90
N ILE A 51 17.89 -6.33 21.83
CA ILE A 51 17.41 -7.69 21.62
C ILE A 51 17.74 -8.13 20.19
N GLN A 52 17.93 -9.43 19.99
CA GLN A 52 18.03 -10.02 18.66
C GLN A 52 16.61 -10.21 18.10
N ALA A 53 16.22 -9.43 17.09
CA ALA A 53 14.91 -9.52 16.46
C ALA A 53 14.88 -8.86 15.06
N GLN A 54 13.78 -9.02 14.34
CA GLN A 54 13.57 -8.31 13.09
C GLN A 54 13.38 -6.80 13.33
N CYS A 55 14.14 -5.97 12.62
CA CYS A 55 13.84 -4.54 12.53
C CYS A 55 12.55 -4.32 11.75
N GLN A 56 11.53 -3.76 12.40
CA GLN A 56 10.18 -3.58 11.83
C GLN A 56 10.13 -2.56 10.67
N PHE A 57 11.23 -1.88 10.37
CA PHE A 57 11.31 -0.94 9.26
C PHE A 57 12.18 -1.39 8.07
N CYS A 58 13.33 -2.04 8.30
CA CYS A 58 14.16 -2.56 7.19
C CYS A 58 13.94 -4.06 6.92
N LEU A 59 13.30 -4.77 7.86
CA LEU A 59 12.97 -6.20 7.81
C LEU A 59 14.19 -7.13 7.88
N GLU A 60 15.30 -6.65 8.44
CA GLU A 60 16.50 -7.46 8.67
C GLU A 60 16.51 -7.98 10.10
N GLU A 61 16.92 -9.25 10.27
CA GLU A 61 17.22 -9.85 11.57
C GLU A 61 18.56 -9.31 12.09
N LYS A 62 18.53 -8.56 13.19
CA LYS A 62 19.74 -7.98 13.80
C LYS A 62 19.47 -7.54 15.23
N LEU A 63 20.50 -7.00 15.87
CA LEU A 63 20.33 -6.30 17.14
C LEU A 63 19.49 -5.03 16.94
N VAL A 64 18.41 -4.94 17.70
CA VAL A 64 17.45 -3.85 17.67
C VAL A 64 17.11 -3.43 19.10
N LYS A 65 16.65 -2.19 19.27
CA LYS A 65 16.13 -1.71 20.57
C LYS A 65 14.64 -1.41 20.44
N PRO A 66 13.80 -1.90 21.36
CA PRO A 66 12.41 -1.49 21.44
C PRO A 66 12.33 0.01 21.75
N ARG A 67 11.67 0.78 20.89
CA ARG A 67 11.54 2.24 21.04
C ARG A 67 10.10 2.66 21.02
N SER A 68 9.72 3.46 22.00
CA SER A 68 8.34 3.88 22.19
C SER A 68 8.14 5.34 21.79
N TRP A 69 7.04 5.63 21.07
CA TRP A 69 6.58 6.98 20.78
C TRP A 69 5.09 7.12 21.07
N GLN A 70 4.66 8.33 21.45
CA GLN A 70 3.25 8.66 21.54
C GLN A 70 2.69 9.00 20.14
N LEU A 71 1.79 8.17 19.63
CA LEU A 71 1.20 8.29 18.29
C LEU A 71 -0.32 8.25 18.37
N CYS A 72 -1.00 9.06 17.55
CA CYS A 72 -2.43 8.88 17.35
C CYS A 72 -2.69 7.66 16.47
N THR A 73 -3.90 7.09 16.56
CA THR A 73 -4.28 5.85 15.84
C THR A 73 -3.94 5.89 14.35
N ILE A 74 -4.12 7.05 13.68
CA ILE A 74 -3.80 7.21 12.24
C ILE A 74 -2.28 7.13 12.01
N CYS A 75 -1.50 7.83 12.83
CA CYS A 75 -0.04 7.83 12.67
C CYS A 75 0.58 6.49 13.04
N SER A 76 0.01 5.78 14.03
CA SER A 76 0.42 4.40 14.33
C SER A 76 0.30 3.52 13.09
N ARG A 77 -0.90 3.46 12.49
CA ARG A 77 -1.16 2.64 11.30
C ARG A 77 -0.21 2.96 10.14
N VAL A 78 0.10 4.24 9.92
CA VAL A 78 1.04 4.65 8.87
C VAL A 78 2.46 4.15 9.14
N VAL A 79 2.92 4.27 10.39
CA VAL A 79 4.28 3.87 10.77
C VAL A 79 4.45 2.36 10.75
N GLU A 80 3.50 1.63 11.33
CA GLU A 80 3.44 0.16 11.29
C GLU A 80 3.32 -0.35 9.85
N GLY A 81 2.62 0.39 9.00
CA GLY A 81 2.47 0.09 7.58
C GLY A 81 3.77 0.12 6.78
N TYR A 82 4.80 0.86 7.19
CA TYR A 82 6.04 0.96 6.40
C TYR A 82 6.75 -0.39 6.23
N GLY A 83 6.91 -1.14 7.32
CA GLY A 83 7.50 -2.48 7.28
C GLY A 83 6.65 -3.44 6.45
N ILE A 84 5.33 -3.41 6.66
CA ILE A 84 4.36 -4.26 5.96
C ILE A 84 4.41 -4.00 4.44
N SER A 85 4.37 -2.73 4.01
CA SER A 85 4.46 -2.36 2.59
C SER A 85 5.79 -2.76 1.97
N LYS A 86 6.92 -2.58 2.68
CA LYS A 86 8.23 -3.06 2.22
C LYS A 86 8.28 -4.59 2.10
N ALA A 87 7.68 -5.32 3.03
CA ALA A 87 7.62 -6.77 3.01
C ALA A 87 6.83 -7.25 1.78
N GLY A 88 5.66 -6.64 1.54
CA GLY A 88 4.85 -6.91 0.35
C GLY A 88 5.59 -6.63 -0.95
N MET A 89 6.27 -5.47 -1.05
CA MET A 89 7.09 -5.10 -2.20
C MET A 89 8.23 -6.10 -2.44
N LYS A 90 9.02 -6.44 -1.40
CA LYS A 90 10.12 -7.42 -1.50
C LYS A 90 9.60 -8.80 -1.92
N TYR A 91 8.48 -9.24 -1.35
CA TYR A 91 7.85 -10.51 -1.68
C TYR A 91 7.44 -10.56 -3.15
N LEU A 92 6.73 -9.52 -3.61
CA LEU A 92 6.28 -9.42 -4.99
C LEU A 92 7.45 -9.45 -5.97
N LEU A 93 8.48 -8.63 -5.75
CA LEU A 93 9.68 -8.62 -6.60
C LEU A 93 10.37 -9.98 -6.66
N LYS A 94 10.35 -10.75 -5.57
CA LYS A 94 10.94 -12.09 -5.49
C LYS A 94 10.07 -13.15 -6.19
N LYS A 95 8.74 -13.06 -6.07
CA LYS A 95 7.80 -14.12 -6.45
C LYS A 95 7.10 -13.90 -7.78
N LEU A 96 7.06 -12.67 -8.28
CA LEU A 96 6.42 -12.38 -9.56
C LEU A 96 7.13 -13.17 -10.67
N PRO A 97 6.40 -13.97 -11.47
CA PRO A 97 6.96 -14.61 -12.65
C PRO A 97 7.71 -13.60 -13.53
N ARG A 98 8.88 -14.00 -14.05
CA ARG A 98 9.79 -13.11 -14.79
C ARG A 98 9.96 -13.57 -16.24
N HIS A 99 10.06 -12.60 -17.12
CA HIS A 99 10.54 -12.77 -18.50
C HIS A 99 11.82 -11.95 -18.65
N GLN A 100 12.81 -12.46 -19.39
CA GLN A 100 14.12 -11.82 -19.52
C GLN A 100 14.04 -10.38 -20.05
N ASP A 101 13.08 -10.11 -20.94
CA ASP A 101 12.88 -8.80 -21.55
C ASP A 101 12.07 -7.81 -20.70
N ILE A 102 11.58 -8.21 -19.52
CA ILE A 102 10.79 -7.33 -18.65
C ILE A 102 11.58 -7.03 -17.38
N GLU A 103 11.84 -5.76 -17.14
CA GLU A 103 12.38 -5.25 -15.88
C GLU A 103 11.25 -4.69 -15.01
N LEU A 104 11.25 -5.05 -13.72
CA LEU A 104 10.35 -4.41 -12.75
C LEU A 104 11.05 -3.21 -12.12
N LYS A 105 10.47 -2.03 -12.28
CA LYS A 105 10.98 -0.78 -11.71
C LYS A 105 10.06 -0.29 -10.59
N ILE A 106 10.64 -0.03 -9.42
CA ILE A 106 9.93 0.65 -8.33
C ILE A 106 9.73 2.12 -8.70
N THR A 107 8.48 2.55 -8.73
CA THR A 107 8.09 3.92 -9.12
C THR A 107 7.61 4.77 -7.94
N ASP A 108 7.07 4.14 -6.88
CA ASP A 108 6.78 4.82 -5.62
C ASP A 108 7.39 4.04 -4.43
N PRO A 109 8.65 4.32 -4.05
CA PRO A 109 9.30 3.60 -2.96
C PRO A 109 8.72 3.99 -1.60
N VAL A 110 8.50 2.99 -0.74
CA VAL A 110 8.08 3.20 0.65
C VAL A 110 9.15 3.99 1.41
N LYS A 111 8.80 5.23 1.77
CA LYS A 111 9.69 6.15 2.49
C LYS A 111 8.98 6.80 3.67
N PRO A 112 9.68 7.03 4.80
CA PRO A 112 9.10 7.76 5.91
C PRO A 112 8.80 9.19 5.49
N MET A 113 7.65 9.69 5.93
CA MET A 113 7.23 11.05 5.66
C MET A 113 6.54 11.63 6.89
N SER A 114 6.79 12.90 7.17
CA SER A 114 6.06 13.64 8.20
C SER A 114 4.58 13.73 7.83
N TYR A 115 3.74 14.05 8.81
CA TYR A 115 2.31 14.21 8.57
C TYR A 115 2.01 15.27 7.50
N LYS A 116 2.69 16.43 7.57
CA LYS A 116 2.54 17.53 6.59
C LYS A 116 2.99 17.13 5.19
N GLN A 117 4.13 16.45 5.07
CA GLN A 117 4.62 15.94 3.78
C GLN A 117 3.65 14.95 3.16
N HIS A 118 3.12 14.01 3.96
CA HIS A 118 2.12 13.06 3.50
C HIS A 118 0.84 13.76 3.02
N GLN A 119 0.34 14.75 3.76
CA GLN A 119 -0.82 15.54 3.30
C GLN A 119 -0.54 16.23 1.96
N LYS A 120 0.62 16.86 1.80
CA LYS A 120 1.02 17.50 0.54
C LYS A 120 1.11 16.50 -0.61
N ALA A 121 1.73 15.34 -0.36
CA ALA A 121 1.83 14.25 -1.34
C ALA A 121 0.46 13.71 -1.75
N SER A 122 -0.45 13.47 -0.80
CA SER A 122 -1.81 12.98 -1.08
C SER A 122 -2.67 13.94 -1.92
N ARG A 123 -2.35 15.24 -1.90
CA ARG A 123 -3.01 16.28 -2.72
C ARG A 123 -2.34 16.46 -4.09
N SER A 124 -1.18 15.86 -4.32
CA SER A 124 -0.45 15.97 -5.58
C SER A 124 -1.19 15.27 -6.71
N LYS A 125 -1.13 15.86 -7.92
CA LYS A 125 -1.61 15.22 -9.15
C LYS A 125 -0.64 14.14 -9.67
N LYS A 126 0.59 14.08 -9.15
CA LYS A 126 1.65 13.14 -9.58
C LYS A 126 1.62 11.83 -8.79
N VAL A 127 0.46 11.18 -8.73
CA VAL A 127 0.37 9.83 -8.16
C VAL A 127 0.99 8.87 -9.18
N GLU A 128 1.99 8.10 -8.74
CA GLU A 128 2.62 7.04 -9.51
C GLU A 128 2.16 5.69 -8.96
N PRO A 129 2.16 4.62 -9.77
CA PRO A 129 1.97 3.27 -9.25
C PRO A 129 3.16 2.85 -8.39
N ASP A 130 3.01 1.79 -7.60
CA ASP A 130 4.10 1.22 -6.81
C ASP A 130 5.22 0.65 -7.70
N LEU A 131 4.83 -0.07 -8.75
CA LEU A 131 5.74 -0.69 -9.73
C LEU A 131 5.29 -0.45 -11.17
N ALA A 132 6.25 -0.49 -12.09
CA ALA A 132 6.02 -0.59 -13.53
C ALA A 132 6.87 -1.70 -14.15
N GLY A 133 6.27 -2.48 -15.05
CA GLY A 133 7.00 -3.39 -15.94
C GLY A 133 7.54 -2.62 -17.13
N ILE A 134 8.86 -2.67 -17.35
CA ILE A 134 9.59 -1.96 -18.40
C ILE A 134 10.10 -2.98 -19.42
N TYR A 135 9.85 -2.74 -20.71
CA TYR A 135 10.41 -3.55 -21.78
C TYR A 135 11.86 -3.15 -22.03
N ARG A 136 12.80 -4.07 -21.78
CA ARG A 136 14.24 -3.80 -21.86
C ARG A 136 14.70 -3.32 -23.24
N LYS A 137 14.01 -3.74 -24.31
CA LYS A 137 14.42 -3.42 -25.68
C LYS A 137 14.36 -1.92 -25.99
N ASN A 138 13.43 -1.19 -25.38
CA ASN A 138 13.16 0.21 -25.75
C ASN A 138 12.72 1.09 -24.57
N ASP A 139 12.92 0.62 -23.33
CA ASP A 139 12.52 1.28 -22.09
C ASP A 139 11.02 1.67 -21.98
N GLN A 140 10.16 1.05 -22.79
CA GLN A 140 8.73 1.33 -22.77
C GLN A 140 8.07 0.65 -21.58
N ARG A 141 7.19 1.37 -20.86
CA ARG A 141 6.30 0.77 -19.86
C ARG A 141 5.28 -0.16 -20.53
N LEU A 142 5.22 -1.41 -20.08
CA LEU A 142 4.27 -2.43 -20.53
C LEU A 142 3.01 -2.50 -19.67
N PHE A 143 3.18 -2.39 -18.35
CA PHE A 143 2.08 -2.47 -17.38
C PHE A 143 2.44 -1.76 -16.08
N LEU A 144 1.41 -1.52 -15.26
CA LEU A 144 1.49 -0.86 -13.96
C LEU A 144 0.95 -1.78 -12.87
N ILE A 145 1.54 -1.72 -11.68
CA ILE A 145 1.10 -2.48 -10.51
C ILE A 145 0.93 -1.53 -9.33
N GLU A 146 -0.23 -1.63 -8.68
CA GLU A 146 -0.49 -1.15 -7.33
C GLU A 146 -0.46 -2.33 -6.36
N ILE A 147 0.19 -2.17 -5.22
CA ILE A 147 0.30 -3.17 -4.16
C ILE A 147 -0.61 -2.78 -3.01
N LYS A 148 -1.41 -3.74 -2.54
CA LYS A 148 -2.18 -3.68 -1.30
C LYS A 148 -1.73 -4.82 -0.41
N THR A 149 -1.55 -4.52 0.86
CA THR A 149 -1.13 -5.50 1.86
C THR A 149 -2.23 -5.68 2.88
N GLY A 150 -2.39 -6.89 3.38
CA GLY A 150 -3.32 -7.19 4.47
C GLY A 150 -3.02 -8.53 5.13
N PRO A 151 -3.57 -8.79 6.32
CA PRO A 151 -3.26 -10.00 7.08
C PRO A 151 -3.94 -11.26 6.54
N SER A 152 -5.08 -11.11 5.85
CA SER A 152 -5.89 -12.24 5.38
C SER A 152 -5.47 -12.68 3.97
N ALA A 153 -5.53 -13.98 3.69
CA ALA A 153 -5.50 -14.51 2.34
C ALA A 153 -6.80 -14.17 1.60
N ILE A 154 -6.78 -14.06 0.27
CA ILE A 154 -7.98 -13.72 -0.51
C ILE A 154 -9.10 -14.75 -0.32
N GLN A 155 -8.74 -16.03 -0.21
CA GLN A 155 -9.70 -17.14 -0.09
C GLN A 155 -10.48 -17.11 1.23
N ASP A 156 -9.89 -16.53 2.28
CA ASP A 156 -10.52 -16.40 3.60
C ASP A 156 -11.40 -15.15 3.71
N MET A 157 -11.31 -14.23 2.73
CA MET A 157 -12.10 -13.00 2.75
C MET A 157 -13.53 -13.27 2.29
N LYS A 158 -14.51 -12.70 3.00
CA LYS A 158 -15.87 -12.59 2.47
C LYS A 158 -15.93 -11.62 1.29
N GLU A 159 -15.23 -10.49 1.42
CA GLU A 159 -15.17 -9.40 0.45
C GLU A 159 -13.82 -8.71 0.51
N PHE A 160 -13.24 -8.40 -0.65
CA PHE A 160 -12.05 -7.55 -0.72
C PHE A 160 -12.51 -6.09 -0.71
N GLN A 161 -11.87 -5.26 0.12
CA GLN A 161 -12.23 -3.86 0.30
C GLN A 161 -11.09 -2.96 -0.16
N LEU A 162 -11.43 -1.94 -0.93
CA LEU A 162 -10.47 -0.92 -1.34
C LEU A 162 -11.00 0.49 -1.08
N ASP A 163 -10.21 1.31 -0.41
CA ASP A 163 -10.56 2.71 -0.14
C ASP A 163 -10.90 3.42 -1.46
N ILE A 164 -11.96 4.23 -1.47
CA ILE A 164 -12.31 5.00 -2.66
C ILE A 164 -11.18 5.97 -3.08
N GLY A 165 -10.36 6.40 -2.13
CA GLY A 165 -9.12 7.14 -2.42
C GLY A 165 -8.16 6.34 -3.30
N ASP A 166 -7.95 5.07 -2.97
CA ASP A 166 -7.07 4.16 -3.70
C ASP A 166 -7.65 3.81 -5.06
N CYS A 167 -8.96 3.53 -5.15
CA CYS A 167 -9.65 3.36 -6.44
C CYS A 167 -9.43 4.58 -7.35
N LYS A 168 -9.55 5.80 -6.80
CA LYS A 168 -9.31 7.04 -7.55
C LYS A 168 -7.85 7.18 -7.97
N HIS A 169 -6.88 6.74 -7.15
CA HIS A 169 -5.47 6.76 -7.49
C HIS A 169 -5.14 5.80 -8.65
N ILE A 170 -5.61 4.56 -8.56
CA ILE A 170 -5.46 3.56 -9.63
C ILE A 170 -6.05 4.07 -10.94
N LEU A 171 -7.28 4.58 -10.91
CA LEU A 171 -7.93 5.13 -12.11
C LEU A 171 -7.21 6.37 -12.67
N ARG A 172 -6.56 7.19 -11.83
CA ARG A 172 -5.80 8.36 -12.31
C ARG A 172 -4.60 7.93 -13.16
N PHE A 173 -3.78 7.01 -12.67
CA PHE A 173 -2.62 6.59 -13.45
C PHE A 173 -3.01 5.64 -14.59
N PHE A 174 -4.07 4.84 -14.45
CA PHE A 174 -4.67 4.09 -15.56
C PHE A 174 -5.08 5.02 -16.71
N LYS A 175 -5.77 6.13 -16.41
CA LYS A 175 -6.14 7.16 -17.39
C LYS A 175 -4.92 7.87 -17.99
N ARG A 176 -3.92 8.20 -17.16
CA ARG A 176 -2.72 8.93 -17.57
C ARG A 176 -1.84 8.12 -18.51
N TYR A 177 -1.56 6.87 -18.14
CA TYR A 177 -0.62 6.03 -18.87
C TYR A 177 -1.28 5.21 -19.98
N LYS A 178 -2.59 4.93 -19.87
CA LYS A 178 -3.33 4.07 -20.82
C LYS A 178 -2.65 2.71 -21.00
N LEU A 179 -2.18 2.14 -19.90
CA LEU A 179 -1.52 0.84 -19.83
C LEU A 179 -2.34 -0.16 -19.00
N PRO A 180 -2.19 -1.47 -19.26
CA PRO A 180 -2.69 -2.51 -18.38
C PRO A 180 -2.27 -2.23 -16.95
N THR A 181 -3.24 -2.22 -16.05
CA THR A 181 -3.04 -1.88 -14.64
C THR A 181 -3.57 -3.01 -13.79
N TYR A 182 -2.76 -3.43 -12.83
CA TYR A 182 -3.04 -4.55 -11.95
C TYR A 182 -2.99 -4.09 -10.50
N VAL A 183 -3.88 -4.65 -9.68
CA VAL A 183 -3.82 -4.55 -8.23
C VAL A 183 -3.37 -5.89 -7.69
N PHE A 184 -2.32 -5.87 -6.89
CA PHE A 184 -1.83 -7.03 -6.16
C PHE A 184 -2.28 -6.94 -4.71
N HIS A 185 -2.89 -8.01 -4.20
CA HIS A 185 -3.05 -8.21 -2.76
C HIS A 185 -1.93 -9.14 -2.27
N ILE A 186 -1.15 -8.68 -1.30
CA ILE A 186 -0.10 -9.48 -0.67
C ILE A 186 -0.50 -9.77 0.78
N GLN A 187 -0.59 -11.03 1.13
CA GLN A 187 -0.80 -11.44 2.51
C GLN A 187 0.49 -11.19 3.30
N VAL A 188 0.41 -10.32 4.31
CA VAL A 188 1.49 -10.04 5.23
C VAL A 188 0.97 -10.17 6.65
N VAL A 189 1.48 -11.15 7.38
CA VAL A 189 1.12 -11.41 8.77
C VAL A 189 2.21 -10.92 9.71
N LYS A 190 1.84 -10.67 10.96
CA LYS A 190 2.76 -10.34 12.03
C LYS A 190 2.74 -11.47 13.07
N GLU A 191 3.81 -12.25 13.13
CA GLU A 191 3.98 -13.37 14.07
C GLU A 191 5.05 -12.99 15.08
N GLN A 192 4.69 -12.87 16.37
CA GLN A 192 5.64 -12.52 17.44
C GLN A 192 6.52 -11.30 17.11
N GLU A 193 5.91 -10.23 16.60
CA GLU A 193 6.57 -8.99 16.13
C GLU A 193 7.33 -9.06 14.79
N THR A 194 7.51 -10.25 14.22
CA THR A 194 8.13 -10.48 12.90
C THR A 194 7.11 -10.29 11.79
N ILE A 195 7.46 -9.52 10.76
CA ILE A 195 6.62 -9.25 9.59
C ILE A 195 6.94 -10.28 8.50
N ILE A 196 5.95 -11.11 8.16
CA ILE A 196 6.13 -12.27 7.27
C ILE A 196 5.15 -12.16 6.10
N PRO A 197 5.62 -11.96 4.86
CA PRO A 197 4.79 -12.12 3.68
C PRO A 197 4.56 -13.61 3.42
N LYS A 198 3.31 -14.01 3.19
CA LYS A 198 2.91 -15.42 3.02
C LYS A 198 2.56 -15.75 1.57
N ASP A 199 1.71 -14.94 0.94
CA ASP A 199 1.22 -15.22 -0.42
C ASP A 199 0.75 -13.95 -1.16
N ALA A 200 0.45 -14.06 -2.46
CA ALA A 200 0.04 -12.95 -3.32
C ALA A 200 -0.96 -13.34 -4.41
N TRP A 201 -1.87 -12.41 -4.70
CA TRP A 201 -2.87 -12.52 -5.76
C TRP A 201 -2.97 -11.23 -6.54
N TRP A 202 -3.45 -11.32 -7.78
CA TRP A 202 -3.57 -10.18 -8.66
C TRP A 202 -4.93 -10.12 -9.36
N VAL A 203 -5.33 -8.91 -9.72
CA VAL A 203 -6.52 -8.63 -10.53
C VAL A 203 -6.22 -7.47 -11.47
N ASP A 204 -6.82 -7.45 -12.64
CA ASP A 204 -6.77 -6.27 -13.52
C ASP A 204 -7.96 -5.34 -13.30
N VAL A 205 -7.81 -4.07 -13.67
CA VAL A 205 -8.85 -3.06 -13.47
C VAL A 205 -10.18 -3.35 -14.18
N PHE A 206 -10.19 -4.20 -15.22
CA PHE A 206 -11.42 -4.59 -15.91
C PHE A 206 -12.21 -5.61 -15.08
N GLU A 207 -11.52 -6.62 -14.55
CA GLU A 207 -12.13 -7.58 -13.63
C GLU A 207 -12.59 -6.90 -12.34
N MET A 208 -11.81 -5.95 -11.80
CA MET A 208 -12.26 -5.13 -10.66
C MET A 208 -13.59 -4.43 -10.96
N HIS A 209 -13.73 -3.85 -12.15
CA HIS A 209 -14.97 -3.20 -12.53
C HIS A 209 -16.16 -4.18 -12.60
N LYS A 210 -15.95 -5.35 -13.22
CA LYS A 210 -16.96 -6.39 -13.38
C LYS A 210 -17.43 -6.98 -12.04
N TYR A 211 -16.52 -7.16 -11.09
CA TYR A 211 -16.78 -7.82 -9.80
C TYR A 211 -16.96 -6.84 -8.63
N CYS A 212 -17.13 -5.54 -8.91
CA CYS A 212 -17.51 -4.55 -7.91
C CYS A 212 -18.97 -4.77 -7.51
N LYS A 213 -19.21 -5.07 -6.23
CA LYS A 213 -20.55 -5.31 -5.70
C LYS A 213 -21.28 -3.99 -5.40
N ASP A 214 -20.65 -3.19 -4.55
CA ASP A 214 -21.19 -1.92 -4.08
C ASP A 214 -20.07 -1.00 -3.56
N ILE A 215 -20.45 0.26 -3.33
CA ILE A 215 -19.65 1.25 -2.62
C ILE A 215 -20.46 1.66 -1.40
N ARG A 216 -19.89 1.48 -0.22
CA ARG A 216 -20.54 1.81 1.05
C ARG A 216 -19.54 2.33 2.09
N ILE A 217 -20.05 3.03 3.08
CA ILE A 217 -19.25 3.51 4.21
C ILE A 217 -18.81 2.31 5.04
N ARG A 218 -17.53 2.24 5.42
CA ARG A 218 -17.04 1.16 6.27
C ARG A 218 -17.63 1.27 7.67
N PRO A 219 -18.12 0.16 8.26
CA PRO A 219 -18.53 0.17 9.66
C PRO A 219 -17.40 0.70 10.53
N ARG A 220 -17.71 1.66 11.41
CA ARG A 220 -16.74 2.30 12.34
C ARG A 220 -15.67 3.18 11.67
N GLU A 221 -15.80 3.48 10.38
CA GLU A 221 -14.97 4.48 9.71
C GLU A 221 -15.82 5.52 8.95
N TYR A 222 -15.32 6.74 8.85
CA TYR A 222 -15.98 7.81 8.08
C TYR A 222 -15.61 7.79 6.59
N ARG A 223 -15.14 6.66 6.07
CA ARG A 223 -14.63 6.53 4.70
C ARG A 223 -15.38 5.46 3.93
N ALA A 224 -15.71 5.79 2.68
CA ALA A 224 -16.27 4.84 1.74
C ALA A 224 -15.18 3.90 1.20
N ALA A 225 -15.55 2.64 1.00
CA ALA A 225 -14.77 1.64 0.31
C ALA A 225 -15.61 0.99 -0.80
N ALA A 226 -14.94 0.56 -1.86
CA ALA A 226 -15.53 -0.34 -2.85
C ALA A 226 -15.34 -1.78 -2.38
N TYR A 227 -16.39 -2.58 -2.47
CA TYR A 227 -16.40 -3.99 -2.06
C TYR A 227 -16.44 -4.87 -3.30
N TYR A 228 -15.52 -5.82 -3.37
CA TYR A 228 -15.34 -6.68 -4.51
C TYR A 228 -15.48 -8.16 -4.13
N GLU A 229 -15.91 -8.96 -5.10
CA GLU A 229 -15.88 -10.42 -4.97
C GLU A 229 -14.45 -10.96 -4.98
N PRO A 230 -14.01 -11.71 -3.95
CA PRO A 230 -12.64 -12.24 -3.86
C PRO A 230 -12.24 -13.12 -5.06
N ARG A 231 -13.20 -13.82 -5.70
CA ARG A 231 -12.97 -14.68 -6.88
C ARG A 231 -12.43 -13.95 -8.11
N MET A 232 -12.42 -12.61 -8.14
CA MET A 232 -11.82 -11.85 -9.23
C MET A 232 -10.29 -11.97 -9.26
N PHE A 233 -9.68 -12.28 -8.11
CA PHE A 233 -8.25 -12.42 -7.96
C PHE A 233 -7.76 -13.78 -8.45
N ARG A 234 -6.59 -13.77 -9.10
CA ARG A 234 -5.85 -14.95 -9.53
C ARG A 234 -4.56 -15.07 -8.73
N HIS A 235 -4.04 -16.28 -8.58
CA HIS A 235 -2.81 -16.47 -7.82
C HIS A 235 -1.61 -15.85 -8.57
N ILE A 236 -0.58 -15.39 -7.85
CA ILE A 236 0.60 -14.72 -8.43
C ILE A 236 1.32 -15.58 -9.48
N SER A 237 1.28 -16.92 -9.35
CA SER A 237 1.88 -17.85 -10.31
C SER A 237 1.25 -17.78 -11.70
N GLU A 238 0.02 -17.29 -11.81
CA GLU A 238 -0.72 -17.14 -13.07
C GLU A 238 -0.49 -15.77 -13.73
N PHE A 239 0.37 -14.92 -13.14
CA PHE A 239 0.61 -13.60 -13.71
C PHE A 239 1.32 -13.72 -15.06
N PRO A 240 0.80 -13.07 -16.12
CA PRO A 240 1.36 -13.15 -17.46
C PRO A 240 2.81 -12.61 -17.48
N VAL A 241 3.68 -13.26 -18.24
CA VAL A 241 5.10 -12.86 -18.37
C VAL A 241 5.47 -12.40 -19.77
N GLU A 242 4.67 -12.74 -20.78
CA GLU A 242 4.97 -12.45 -22.18
C GLU A 242 4.74 -10.97 -22.52
N PRO A 243 5.74 -10.24 -23.06
CA PRO A 243 5.56 -8.84 -23.48
C PRO A 243 4.39 -8.64 -24.43
N LYS A 244 4.17 -9.60 -25.36
CA LYS A 244 3.08 -9.59 -26.33
C LYS A 244 1.71 -9.50 -25.65
N PHE A 245 1.51 -10.22 -24.54
CA PHE A 245 0.26 -10.19 -23.78
C PHE A 245 -0.10 -8.76 -23.32
N PHE A 246 0.88 -8.03 -22.80
CA PHE A 246 0.67 -6.67 -22.32
C PHE A 246 0.42 -5.69 -23.46
N LEU A 247 1.18 -5.79 -24.55
CA LEU A 247 1.02 -4.96 -25.73
C LEU A 247 -0.37 -5.12 -26.37
N GLU A 248 -0.89 -6.34 -26.41
CA GLU A 248 -2.25 -6.61 -26.88
C GLU A 248 -3.30 -5.97 -25.96
N LYS A 249 -3.13 -6.07 -24.63
CA LYS A 249 -4.03 -5.43 -23.68
C LYS A 249 -4.03 -3.88 -23.77
N VAL A 250 -2.95 -3.24 -24.22
CA VAL A 250 -2.94 -1.77 -24.43
C VAL A 250 -4.06 -1.35 -25.40
N LYS A 251 -4.34 -2.15 -26.44
CA LYS A 251 -5.44 -1.85 -27.38
C LYS A 251 -6.79 -1.81 -26.67
N ARG A 252 -7.06 -2.81 -25.83
CA ARG A 252 -8.29 -2.88 -25.01
C ARG A 252 -8.38 -1.70 -24.03
N VAL A 253 -7.28 -1.35 -23.36
CA VAL A 253 -7.23 -0.21 -22.44
C VAL A 253 -7.64 1.08 -23.15
N LYS A 254 -7.11 1.35 -24.34
CA LYS A 254 -7.46 2.57 -25.09
C LYS A 254 -8.95 2.66 -25.44
N GLN A 255 -9.60 1.52 -25.70
CA GLN A 255 -11.02 1.46 -26.03
C GLN A 255 -11.93 1.58 -24.79
N GLU A 256 -11.53 1.01 -23.66
CA GLU A 256 -12.38 0.89 -22.47
C GLU A 256 -12.17 1.98 -21.41
N VAL A 257 -11.05 2.70 -21.43
CA VAL A 257 -10.78 3.83 -20.51
C VAL A 257 -11.97 4.82 -20.42
N PRO A 258 -12.61 5.26 -21.53
CA PRO A 258 -13.75 6.17 -21.45
C PRO A 258 -14.94 5.59 -20.67
N ARG A 259 -15.22 4.28 -20.81
CA ARG A 259 -16.35 3.60 -20.16
C ARG A 259 -16.14 3.44 -18.66
N LEU A 260 -14.93 3.06 -18.24
CA LEU A 260 -14.57 2.89 -16.83
C LEU A 260 -14.58 4.23 -16.05
N ILE A 261 -14.35 5.34 -16.74
CA ILE A 261 -14.37 6.67 -16.13
C ILE A 261 -15.81 7.18 -15.94
N ALA A 262 -16.72 6.94 -16.88
CA ALA A 262 -18.11 7.41 -16.80
C ALA A 262 -18.88 6.90 -15.57
N ILE A 263 -18.49 5.74 -15.04
CA ILE A 263 -19.14 5.12 -13.86
C ILE A 263 -18.71 5.80 -12.55
N ARG A 264 -17.61 6.57 -12.56
CA ARG A 264 -17.13 7.36 -11.42
C ARG A 264 -18.10 8.46 -11.01
N ASP A 265 -18.95 8.94 -11.92
CA ASP A 265 -19.82 10.09 -11.71
C ASP A 265 -21.24 9.69 -11.26
N ASN A 266 -21.52 8.39 -11.08
CA ASN A 266 -22.81 7.92 -10.54
C ASN A 266 -22.68 6.68 -9.63
N PRO A 267 -21.90 6.73 -8.54
CA PRO A 267 -21.90 5.65 -7.57
C PRO A 267 -23.22 5.75 -6.79
N ARG A 268 -24.16 4.84 -7.03
CA ARG A 268 -25.26 4.61 -6.09
C ARG A 268 -24.65 4.10 -4.78
N VAL A 269 -24.25 5.02 -3.90
CA VAL A 269 -23.89 4.69 -2.52
C VAL A 269 -25.18 4.22 -1.88
N LYS A 270 -25.30 2.91 -1.70
CA LYS A 270 -26.39 2.34 -0.91
C LYS A 270 -26.04 2.62 0.55
N GLY A 271 -26.87 3.45 1.19
CA GLY A 271 -26.78 3.78 2.62
C GLY A 271 -27.09 2.59 3.50
#